data_AF-A0A0E3YC41-F1
#
_entry.id   AF-A0A0E3YC41-F1
#
_cell.length_a   1.000
_cell.length_b   1.000
_cell.length_c   1.000
_cell.angle_alpha   90.00
_cell.angle_beta   90.00
_cell.angle_gamma   90.00
#
_symmetry.space_group_name_H-M   'P 1'
#
loop_
_entity.id
_entity.type
_entity.pdbx_description
1 polymer ?
#
loop_
_entity_poly.entity_id
_entity_poly.type
_entity_poly.pdbx_seq_one_letter_code
_entity_poly.pdbx_strand_id
1 'polypeptide(L)'
;MTHENARATPATVDIVIGTDDAQLLMTALGELPFKRVFELIGALNRQANAVAPGAPVVCALDASGFALIVEALGHLPYHRVHGLIDDLKAQLHAARHAFGSAAAESAGRRPGARVQ
;
A
#
# COMPACT_ATOMS: atom_id res chain seq x y z
N MET A 1 34.54 11.73 -4.24
CA MET A 1 33.32 12.47 -3.86
C MET A 1 32.13 11.71 -4.45
N THR A 2 31.79 10.60 -3.82
CA THR A 2 30.74 9.67 -4.28
C THR A 2 29.48 9.94 -3.49
N HIS A 3 28.42 10.22 -4.23
CA HIS A 3 27.10 10.62 -3.75
C HIS A 3 26.64 9.80 -2.55
N GLU A 4 26.49 10.48 -1.42
CA GLU A 4 25.70 10.02 -0.29
C GLU A 4 24.25 9.94 -0.76
N ASN A 5 23.86 8.76 -1.23
CA ASN A 5 22.48 8.46 -1.58
C ASN A 5 21.73 8.35 -0.26
N ALA A 6 21.28 9.50 0.27
CA ALA A 6 20.36 9.56 1.38
C ALA A 6 19.21 8.60 1.03
N ARG A 7 19.13 7.47 1.73
CA ARG A 7 18.04 6.49 1.61
C ARG A 7 16.76 7.25 1.94
N ALA A 8 16.15 7.87 0.94
CA ALA A 8 14.79 8.37 1.05
C ALA A 8 13.96 7.15 1.45
N THR A 9 13.33 7.21 2.62
CA THR A 9 12.37 6.18 3.02
C THR A 9 11.36 6.10 1.88
N PRO A 10 11.20 4.94 1.22
CA PRO A 10 10.26 4.84 0.14
C PRO A 10 8.89 5.22 0.68
N ALA A 11 8.22 6.15 -0.01
CA ALA A 11 6.88 6.54 0.37
C ALA A 11 5.99 5.30 0.29
N THR A 12 5.32 4.99 1.40
CA THR A 12 4.40 3.86 1.50
C THR A 12 2.96 4.33 1.41
N VAL A 13 2.09 3.47 0.88
CA VAL A 13 0.64 3.58 0.96
C VAL A 13 0.12 2.48 1.86
N ASP A 14 -0.79 2.82 2.75
CA ASP A 14 -1.49 1.84 3.57
C ASP A 14 -2.70 1.32 2.80
N ILE A 15 -2.79 0.00 2.66
CA ILE A 15 -3.94 -0.69 2.08
C ILE A 15 -4.56 -1.65 3.08
N VAL A 16 -5.88 -1.70 3.11
CA VAL A 16 -6.65 -2.67 3.87
C VAL A 16 -6.85 -3.91 2.99
N ILE A 17 -6.49 -5.07 3.53
CA ILE A 17 -6.66 -6.37 2.86
C ILE A 17 -7.59 -7.24 3.72
N GLY A 18 -8.72 -7.65 3.15
CA GLY A 18 -9.63 -8.61 3.76
C GLY A 18 -9.06 -10.03 3.74
N THR A 19 -9.63 -10.95 4.53
CA THR A 19 -9.14 -12.33 4.60
C THR A 19 -9.23 -13.07 3.26
N ASP A 20 -10.34 -12.94 2.55
CA ASP A 20 -10.54 -13.56 1.24
C ASP A 20 -9.58 -12.98 0.19
N ASP A 21 -9.37 -11.66 0.23
CA ASP A 21 -8.43 -10.96 -0.64
C ASP A 21 -6.99 -11.35 -0.35
N ALA A 22 -6.63 -11.56 0.93
CA ALA A 22 -5.30 -12.02 1.31
C ALA A 22 -5.01 -13.41 0.71
N GLN A 23 -5.99 -14.31 0.73
CA GLN A 23 -5.85 -15.64 0.13
C GLN A 23 -5.68 -15.56 -1.40
N LEU A 24 -6.47 -14.70 -2.05
CA LEU A 24 -6.36 -14.45 -3.49
C LEU A 24 -5.00 -13.85 -3.86
N LEU A 25 -4.54 -12.87 -3.08
CA LEU A 25 -3.24 -12.22 -3.24
C LEU A 25 -2.09 -13.22 -3.11
N MET A 26 -2.12 -14.07 -2.08
CA MET A 26 -1.09 -15.09 -1.87
C MET A 26 -1.07 -16.12 -3.00
N THR A 27 -2.25 -16.47 -3.53
CA THR A 27 -2.37 -17.35 -4.70
C THR A 27 -1.73 -16.70 -5.93
N ALA A 28 -2.05 -15.44 -6.20
CA ALA A 28 -1.48 -14.68 -7.32
C ALA A 28 0.05 -14.57 -7.23
N LEU A 29 0.57 -14.24 -6.04
CA LEU A 29 2.02 -14.13 -5.81
C LEU A 29 2.71 -15.50 -5.92
N GLY A 30 2.02 -16.59 -5.57
CA GLY A 30 2.53 -17.96 -5.68
C GLY A 30 2.78 -18.42 -7.12
N GLU A 31 2.11 -17.83 -8.11
CA GLU A 31 2.32 -18.10 -9.53
C GLU A 31 3.60 -17.46 -10.09
N LEU A 32 4.20 -16.52 -9.35
CA LEU A 32 5.43 -15.83 -9.76
C LEU A 32 6.68 -16.55 -9.22
N PRO A 33 7.85 -16.38 -9.88
CA PRO A 33 9.10 -16.94 -9.38
C PRO A 33 9.41 -16.47 -7.97
N PHE A 34 9.69 -17.41 -7.05
CA PHE A 34 9.92 -17.14 -5.62
C PHE A 34 10.89 -15.97 -5.36
N LYS A 35 12.00 -15.88 -6.12
CA LYS A 35 13.00 -14.80 -5.99
C LYS A 35 12.43 -13.39 -6.20
N ARG A 36 11.29 -13.25 -6.86
CA ARG A 36 10.61 -11.96 -7.05
C ARG A 36 9.70 -11.60 -5.89
N VAL A 37 9.07 -12.59 -5.28
CA VAL A 37 7.97 -12.37 -4.32
C VAL A 37 8.34 -12.59 -2.86
N PHE A 38 9.48 -13.25 -2.57
CA PHE A 38 9.81 -13.66 -1.20
C PHE A 38 9.89 -12.50 -0.20
N GLU A 39 10.46 -11.35 -0.59
CA GLU A 39 10.56 -10.19 0.28
C GLU A 39 9.19 -9.59 0.57
N LEU A 40 8.35 -9.47 -0.46
CA LEU A 40 6.99 -8.95 -0.34
C LEU A 40 6.12 -9.87 0.51
N ILE A 41 6.10 -11.18 0.24
CA ILE A 41 5.36 -12.17 1.04
C ILE A 41 5.84 -12.13 2.49
N GLY A 42 7.16 -12.04 2.70
CA GLY A 42 7.73 -11.89 4.03
C GLY A 42 7.26 -10.62 4.75
N ALA A 43 7.17 -9.49 4.04
CA ALA A 43 6.67 -8.23 4.58
C ALA A 43 5.18 -8.31 4.94
N LEU A 44 4.34 -8.82 4.03
CA LEU A 44 2.91 -9.02 4.25
C LEU A 44 2.64 -9.93 5.44
N ASN A 45 3.36 -11.05 5.56
CA ASN A 45 3.22 -11.98 6.68
C ASN A 45 3.60 -11.33 8.02
N ARG A 46 4.67 -10.52 8.06
CA ARG A 46 5.03 -9.79 9.28
C ARG A 46 3.95 -8.79 9.68
N GLN A 47 3.38 -8.07 8.72
CA GLN A 47 2.31 -7.11 8.97
C GLN A 47 1.03 -7.80 9.45
N ALA A 48 0.64 -8.91 8.81
CA ALA A 48 -0.51 -9.71 9.23
C ALA A 48 -0.35 -10.27 10.66
N ASN A 49 0.84 -10.79 11.00
CA ASN A 49 1.11 -11.35 12.33
C ASN A 49 1.27 -10.29 13.44
N ALA A 50 1.46 -9.01 13.07
CA ALA A 50 1.52 -7.91 14.03
C ALA A 50 0.12 -7.44 14.49
N VAL A 51 -0.94 -7.90 13.81
CA VAL A 51 -2.32 -7.52 14.07
C VAL A 51 -3.00 -8.59 14.93
N ALA A 52 -3.89 -8.17 15.84
CA ALA A 52 -4.66 -9.11 16.66
C ALA A 52 -5.59 -9.97 15.79
N PRO A 53 -5.82 -11.25 16.14
CA PRO A 53 -6.75 -12.10 15.40
C PRO A 53 -8.14 -11.46 15.27
N GLY A 54 -8.65 -11.39 14.04
CA GLY A 54 -9.98 -10.81 13.74
C GLY A 54 -10.00 -9.29 13.53
N ALA A 55 -8.88 -8.59 13.68
CA ALA A 55 -8.78 -7.19 13.28
C ALA A 55 -8.40 -7.06 11.78
N PRO A 56 -8.86 -5.99 11.09
CA PRO A 56 -8.47 -5.73 9.71
C PRO A 56 -6.96 -5.60 9.56
N VAL A 57 -6.39 -6.25 8.56
CA VAL A 57 -4.96 -6.14 8.26
C VAL A 57 -4.74 -4.91 7.40
N VAL A 58 -4.00 -3.95 7.94
CA VAL A 58 -3.51 -2.79 7.20
C VAL A 58 -2.07 -3.06 6.80
N CYS A 59 -1.82 -3.11 5.49
CA CYS A 59 -0.52 -3.37 4.93
C CYS A 59 0.10 -2.09 4.38
N ALA A 60 1.28 -1.74 4.89
CA ALA A 60 2.09 -0.66 4.33
C ALA A 60 2.90 -1.19 3.14
N LEU A 61 2.66 -0.63 1.95
CA LEU A 61 3.32 -1.02 0.71
C LEU A 61 4.06 0.15 0.08
N ASP A 62 5.29 -0.10 -0.38
CA ASP A 62 5.94 0.81 -1.30
C ASP A 62 5.44 0.62 -2.74
N ALA A 63 5.86 1.51 -3.63
CA ALA A 63 5.46 1.48 -5.03
C ALA A 63 5.83 0.17 -5.75
N SER A 64 6.98 -0.42 -5.42
CA SER A 64 7.42 -1.69 -6.01
C SER A 64 6.57 -2.89 -5.55
N GLY A 65 6.27 -2.95 -4.25
CA GLY A 65 5.41 -3.98 -3.68
C GLY A 65 3.99 -3.89 -4.25
N PHE A 66 3.46 -2.67 -4.37
CA PHE A 66 2.15 -2.45 -4.97
C PHE A 66 2.13 -2.85 -6.46
N ALA A 67 3.14 -2.47 -7.23
CA ALA A 67 3.24 -2.84 -8.65
C ALA A 67 3.32 -4.36 -8.84
N LEU A 68 4.09 -5.06 -7.99
CA LEU A 68 4.22 -6.51 -8.03
C LEU A 68 2.89 -7.22 -7.70
N ILE A 69 2.10 -6.67 -6.78
CA ILE A 69 0.75 -7.16 -6.49
C ILE A 69 -0.16 -7.03 -7.71
N VAL A 70 -0.19 -5.85 -8.33
CA VAL A 70 -1.02 -5.61 -9.52
C VAL A 70 -0.60 -6.51 -10.68
N GLU A 71 0.71 -6.69 -10.89
CA GLU A 71 1.26 -7.63 -11.88
C GLU A 71 0.78 -9.06 -11.60
N ALA A 72 0.94 -9.55 -10.36
CA ALA A 72 0.53 -10.89 -9.96
C ALA A 72 -0.97 -11.12 -10.20
N LEU A 73 -1.82 -10.17 -9.79
CA LEU A 73 -3.26 -10.25 -10.00
C LEU A 73 -3.63 -10.26 -11.49
N GLY A 74 -2.85 -9.57 -12.33
CA GLY A 74 -3.03 -9.54 -13.79
C GLY A 74 -2.85 -10.90 -14.48
N HIS A 75 -2.23 -11.88 -13.80
CA HIS A 75 -2.10 -13.26 -14.32
C HIS A 75 -3.33 -14.14 -14.04
N LEU A 76 -4.26 -13.71 -13.19
CA LEU A 76 -5.44 -14.47 -12.85
C LEU A 76 -6.65 -14.07 -13.72
N PRO A 77 -7.68 -14.93 -13.84
CA PRO A 77 -8.89 -14.61 -14.58
C PRO A 77 -9.60 -13.37 -14.02
N TYR A 78 -9.98 -12.43 -14.90
CA TYR A 78 -10.57 -11.14 -14.52
C TYR A 78 -11.75 -11.26 -13.53
N HIS A 79 -12.65 -12.22 -13.75
CA HIS A 79 -13.81 -12.46 -12.87
C HIS A 79 -13.45 -12.81 -11.41
N ARG A 80 -12.19 -13.20 -11.14
CA ARG A 80 -11.71 -13.45 -9.78
C ARG A 80 -11.05 -12.24 -9.13
N VAL A 81 -10.41 -11.38 -9.93
CA VAL A 81 -9.55 -10.30 -9.41
C VAL A 81 -10.16 -8.90 -9.52
N HIS A 82 -11.21 -8.72 -10.33
CA HIS A 82 -11.73 -7.39 -10.61
C HIS A 82 -12.20 -6.65 -9.35
N GLY A 83 -12.84 -7.35 -8.39
CA GLY A 83 -13.26 -6.76 -7.12
C GLY A 83 -12.07 -6.19 -6.33
N LEU A 84 -11.07 -7.03 -6.06
CA LEU A 84 -9.85 -6.61 -5.35
C LEU A 84 -9.12 -5.48 -6.07
N ILE A 85 -9.01 -5.52 -7.41
CA ILE A 85 -8.37 -4.45 -8.18
C ILE A 85 -9.13 -3.13 -8.02
N ASP A 86 -10.47 -3.15 -8.04
CA ASP A 86 -11.29 -1.95 -7.90
C ASP A 86 -11.23 -1.40 -6.47
N ASP A 87 -11.17 -2.27 -5.45
CA ASP A 87 -10.95 -1.88 -4.06
C ASP A 87 -9.58 -1.22 -3.86
N LEU A 88 -8.51 -1.80 -4.42
CA LEU A 88 -7.16 -1.22 -4.37
C LEU A 88 -7.11 0.16 -5.04
N LYS A 89 -7.80 0.35 -6.18
CA LYS A 89 -7.93 1.66 -6.82
C LYS A 89 -8.65 2.64 -5.91
N ALA A 90 -9.78 2.24 -5.34
CA ALA A 90 -10.57 3.10 -4.45
C ALA A 90 -9.76 3.56 -3.24
N GLN A 91 -8.99 2.66 -2.64
CA GLN A 91 -8.09 2.97 -1.53
C GLN A 91 -6.99 3.95 -1.93
N LEU A 92 -6.35 3.75 -3.08
CA LEU A 92 -5.32 4.66 -3.59
C LEU A 92 -5.88 6.06 -3.88
N HIS A 93 -7.08 6.13 -4.47
CA HIS A 93 -7.77 7.39 -4.69
C HIS A 93 -8.07 8.10 -3.36
N ALA A 94 -8.63 7.37 -2.38
CA ALA A 94 -8.93 7.91 -1.06
C ALA A 94 -7.67 8.43 -0.35
N ALA A 95 -6.58 7.66 -0.37
CA ALA A 95 -5.29 8.06 0.19
C ALA A 95 -4.79 9.36 -0.46
N ARG A 96 -4.83 9.47 -1.79
CA ARG A 96 -4.43 10.68 -2.50
C ARG A 96 -5.25 11.91 -2.10
N HIS A 97 -6.57 11.75 -1.93
CA HIS A 97 -7.44 12.84 -1.47
C HIS A 97 -7.16 13.26 -0.02
N ALA A 98 -6.85 12.31 0.86
CA ALA A 98 -6.46 12.59 2.24
C ALA A 98 -5.14 13.39 2.31
N PHE A 99 -4.11 12.98 1.54
CA PHE A 99 -2.85 13.71 1.47
C PHE A 99 -2.99 15.12 0.87
N GLY A 100 -3.81 15.27 -0.18
CA GLY A 100 -4.09 16.57 -0.79
C GLY A 100 -4.83 17.53 0.17
N SER A 101 -5.72 17.00 1.01
CA SER A 101 -6.48 17.78 1.98
C SER A 101 -5.62 18.21 3.17
N ALA A 102 -4.77 17.32 3.71
CA ALA A 102 -3.86 17.64 4.81
C ALA A 102 -2.79 18.69 4.43
N ALA A 103 -2.30 18.66 3.18
CA ALA A 103 -1.39 19.68 2.65
C ALA A 103 -2.07 21.05 2.50
N ALA A 104 -3.36 21.07 2.10
CA ALA A 104 -4.14 22.30 1.99
C ALA A 104 -4.47 22.93 3.37
N GLU A 105 -4.79 22.11 4.37
CA GLU A 105 -5.03 22.56 5.75
C GLU A 105 -3.76 23.14 6.41
N SER A 106 -2.60 22.56 6.12
CA SER A 106 -1.30 23.04 6.63
C SER A 106 -0.90 24.39 6.01
N ALA A 107 -1.29 24.66 4.76
CA ALA A 107 -1.04 25.93 4.08
C ALA A 107 -1.99 27.07 4.54
N GLY A 108 -3.14 26.72 5.13
CA GLY A 108 -4.15 27.69 5.60
C GLY A 108 -3.88 28.32 6.97
N ARG A 109 -2.98 27.75 7.79
CA ARG A 109 -2.65 28.29 9.12
C ARG A 109 -1.52 29.32 9.05
N ARG A 110 -1.79 30.50 8.48
CA ARG A 110 -0.99 31.70 8.78
C ARG A 110 -1.47 32.29 10.10
N PRO A 111 -0.65 32.32 11.18
CA PRO A 111 -1.01 33.05 12.38
C PRO A 111 -0.98 34.55 12.05
N GLY A 112 -2.17 35.12 11.85
CA GLY A 112 -2.34 36.56 11.73
C GLY A 112 -1.84 37.23 13.00
N ALA A 113 -0.76 37.99 12.86
CA ALA A 113 -0.25 38.89 13.87
C ALA A 113 -1.36 39.82 14.34
N ARG A 114 -1.81 39.66 15.59
CA ARG A 114 -2.65 40.64 16.27
C ARG A 114 -1.72 41.61 16.99
N VAL A 115 -1.37 42.69 16.30
CA VAL A 115 -0.85 43.91 16.91
C VAL A 115 -2.05 44.81 17.14
N GLN A 116 -2.47 44.96 18.39
CA GLN A 116 -3.07 46.18 18.94
C GLN A 116 -2.76 46.21 20.44
#